data_AF-A0A954TLY8-F1
#
_entry.id   AF-A0A954TLY8-F1
#
_cell.length_a   1.000
_cell.length_b   1.000
_cell.length_c   1.000
_cell.angle_alpha   90.00
_cell.angle_beta   90.00
_cell.angle_gamma   90.00
#
_symmetry.space_group_name_H-M   'P 1'
#
loop_
_entity.id
_entity.type
_entity.pdbx_description
1 polymer ?
#
loop_
_entity_poly.entity_id
_entity_poly.type
_entity_poly.pdbx_seq_one_letter_code
_entity_poly.pdbx_strand_id
1 'polypeptide(L)'
;MKIARYLPRFQQAYRSFTTLEDREGWTRERIADFQLQRLNEVWTHAIAHVPYYRDQRVELSLPPQFESLAEFSTTVPVLQKMELRTRSKEFLSEKPEPGKWYRTSGSTN
;
A
#
# COMPACT_ATOMS: atom_id res chain seq x y z
N MET A 1 28.37 -16.15 16.38
CA MET A 1 28.21 -16.45 14.94
C MET A 1 28.14 -15.16 14.10
N LYS A 2 29.27 -14.54 13.72
CA LYS A 2 29.28 -13.28 12.93
C LYS A 2 29.59 -13.46 11.43
N ILE A 3 30.16 -14.60 11.05
CA ILE A 3 30.67 -14.86 9.69
C ILE A 3 29.53 -15.13 8.69
N ALA A 4 28.44 -15.75 9.15
CA ALA A 4 27.27 -16.09 8.31
C ALA A 4 26.57 -14.85 7.70
N ARG A 5 26.68 -13.67 8.34
CA ARG A 5 26.12 -12.40 7.85
C ARG A 5 26.71 -11.95 6.51
N TYR A 6 27.97 -12.29 6.24
CA TYR A 6 28.68 -11.85 5.04
C TYR A 6 28.50 -12.80 3.84
N LEU A 7 27.96 -14.01 4.07
CA LEU A 7 27.70 -14.98 3.01
C LEU A 7 26.55 -14.50 2.11
N PRO A 8 26.72 -14.47 0.77
CA PRO A 8 25.72 -13.93 -0.17
C PRO A 8 24.32 -14.53 0.00
N ARG A 9 24.23 -15.84 0.27
CA ARG A 9 22.97 -16.57 0.45
C ARG A 9 22.18 -16.13 1.69
N PHE A 10 22.87 -15.60 2.70
CA PHE A 10 22.25 -15.17 3.96
C PHE A 10 22.18 -13.65 4.10
N GLN A 11 22.84 -12.88 3.24
CA GLN A 11 22.81 -11.41 3.29
C GLN A 11 21.39 -10.85 3.21
N GLN A 12 20.55 -11.37 2.31
CA GLN A 12 19.18 -10.87 2.18
C GLN A 12 18.33 -11.18 3.43
N ALA A 13 18.46 -12.40 3.97
CA ALA A 13 17.80 -12.80 5.21
C ALA A 13 18.26 -11.91 6.37
N TYR A 14 19.57 -11.69 6.54
CA TYR A 14 20.10 -10.83 7.61
C TYR A 14 19.69 -9.36 7.44
N ARG A 15 19.58 -8.83 6.22
CA ARG A 15 19.04 -7.48 5.98
C ARG A 15 17.58 -7.40 6.45
N SER A 16 16.76 -8.38 6.10
CA SER A 16 15.38 -8.46 6.58
C SER A 16 15.32 -8.57 8.10
N PHE A 17 16.16 -9.39 8.73
CA PHE A 17 16.24 -9.50 10.20
C PHE A 17 16.64 -8.18 10.86
N THR A 18 17.66 -7.47 10.34
CA THR A 18 18.04 -6.16 10.91
C THR A 18 16.91 -5.15 10.82
N THR A 19 16.17 -5.12 9.70
CA THR A 19 15.00 -4.23 9.57
C THR A 19 13.86 -4.63 10.50
N LEU A 20 13.69 -5.92 10.81
CA LEU A 20 12.70 -6.41 11.76
C LEU A 20 13.10 -6.08 13.20
N GLU A 21 14.34 -6.38 13.61
CA GLU A 21 14.90 -6.02 14.92
C GLU A 21 14.78 -4.51 15.18
N ASP A 22 15.11 -3.68 14.19
CA ASP A 22 14.98 -2.22 14.28
C ASP A 22 13.52 -1.76 14.46
N ARG A 23 12.55 -2.55 14.01
CA ARG A 23 11.11 -2.25 14.08
C ARG A 23 10.40 -2.85 15.28
N GLU A 24 10.92 -3.93 15.85
CA GLU A 24 10.35 -4.59 17.04
C GLU A 24 10.30 -3.65 18.25
N GLY A 25 11.22 -2.68 18.32
CA GLY A 25 11.25 -1.66 19.38
C GLY A 25 10.41 -0.41 19.12
N TRP A 26 9.65 -0.33 18.01
CA TRP A 26 8.90 0.88 17.70
C TRP A 26 7.73 1.08 18.65
N THR A 27 7.58 2.33 19.12
CA THR A 27 6.38 2.73 19.84
C THR A 27 5.19 2.75 18.89
N ARG A 28 3.98 2.74 19.46
CA ARG A 28 2.74 2.78 18.69
C ARG A 28 2.65 4.04 17.82
N GLU A 29 3.13 5.16 18.34
CA GLU A 29 3.18 6.46 17.66
C GLU A 29 4.11 6.37 16.46
N ARG A 30 5.30 5.77 16.64
CA ARG A 30 6.27 5.60 15.55
C ARG A 30 5.73 4.69 14.45
N ILE A 31 4.98 3.65 14.80
CA ILE A 31 4.31 2.78 13.83
C ILE A 31 3.24 3.57 13.07
N ALA A 32 2.42 4.37 13.77
CA ALA A 32 1.36 5.16 13.16
C ALA A 32 1.92 6.21 12.18
N ASP A 33 3.00 6.91 12.55
CA ASP A 33 3.68 7.88 11.68
C ASP A 33 4.20 7.22 10.41
N PHE A 34 4.84 6.07 10.55
CA PHE A 34 5.35 5.32 9.41
C PHE A 34 4.23 4.82 8.50
N GLN A 35 3.12 4.33 9.08
CA GLN A 35 1.95 3.91 8.33
C GLN A 35 1.31 5.07 7.58
N LEU A 36 1.17 6.24 8.22
CA LEU A 36 0.62 7.44 7.59
C LEU A 36 1.50 7.92 6.44
N GLN A 37 2.83 7.94 6.63
CA GLN A 37 3.76 8.28 5.56
C GLN A 37 3.59 7.33 4.36
N ARG A 38 3.58 6.02 4.60
CA ARG A 38 3.43 5.02 3.53
C ARG A 38 2.06 5.10 2.85
N LEU A 39 1.01 5.34 3.63
CA LEU A 39 -0.32 5.57 3.10
C LEU A 39 -0.34 6.75 2.13
N ASN A 40 0.24 7.89 2.53
CA ASN A 40 0.29 9.08 1.69
C ASN A 40 1.14 8.89 0.42
N GLU A 41 2.23 8.12 0.48
CA GLU A 41 3.00 7.73 -0.71
C GLU A 41 2.14 6.94 -1.71
N VAL A 42 1.39 5.94 -1.22
CA VAL A 42 0.50 5.11 -2.06
C VAL A 42 -0.67 5.93 -2.59
N TRP A 43 -1.32 6.73 -1.74
CA TRP A 43 -2.46 7.57 -2.10
C TRP A 43 -2.09 8.58 -3.19
N THR A 44 -0.97 9.29 -3.00
CA THR A 44 -0.46 10.27 -3.97
C THR A 44 -0.23 9.62 -5.34
N HIS A 45 0.36 8.42 -5.36
CA HIS A 45 0.54 7.66 -6.60
C HIS A 45 -0.80 7.23 -7.22
N ALA A 46 -1.72 6.72 -6.40
CA ALA A 46 -3.02 6.24 -6.85
C ALA A 46 -3.86 7.34 -7.50
N ILE A 47 -3.99 8.52 -6.86
CA ILE A 47 -4.76 9.64 -7.42
C ILE A 47 -4.11 10.24 -8.67
N ALA A 48 -2.80 10.07 -8.84
CA ALA A 48 -2.08 10.56 -10.02
C ALA A 48 -2.20 9.63 -11.23
N HIS A 49 -2.32 8.32 -11.01
CA HIS A 49 -2.13 7.32 -12.07
C HIS A 49 -3.22 6.28 -12.21
N VAL A 50 -4.15 6.17 -11.26
CA VAL A 50 -5.25 5.19 -11.29
C VAL A 50 -6.58 5.93 -11.47
N PRO A 51 -7.29 5.75 -12.59
CA PRO A 51 -8.53 6.48 -12.90
C PRO A 51 -9.56 6.44 -11.76
N TYR A 52 -9.84 5.26 -11.20
CA TYR A 52 -10.84 5.11 -10.13
C TYR A 52 -10.55 6.00 -8.92
N TYR A 53 -9.30 6.01 -8.43
CA TYR A 53 -8.94 6.79 -7.25
C TYR A 53 -8.84 8.29 -7.53
N ARG A 54 -8.49 8.66 -8.76
CA ARG A 54 -8.52 10.06 -9.21
C ARG A 54 -9.95 10.60 -9.22
N ASP A 55 -10.89 9.85 -9.78
CA ASP A 55 -12.30 10.24 -9.85
C ASP A 55 -12.92 10.26 -8.44
N GLN A 56 -12.65 9.24 -7.63
CA GLN A 56 -13.11 9.15 -6.23
C GLN A 56 -12.62 10.33 -5.39
N ARG A 57 -11.38 10.78 -5.59
CA ARG A 57 -10.85 11.98 -4.90
C ARG A 57 -11.64 13.23 -5.26
N VAL A 58 -11.98 13.41 -6.54
CA VAL A 58 -12.74 14.58 -7.00
C VAL A 58 -14.18 14.51 -6.49
N GLU A 59 -14.83 13.36 -6.64
CA GLU A 59 -16.23 13.14 -6.25
C GLU A 59 -16.45 13.36 -4.74
N LEU A 60 -15.53 12.86 -3.91
CA LEU A 60 -15.61 12.94 -2.45
C LEU A 60 -14.84 14.13 -1.86
N SER A 61 -14.24 14.99 -2.71
CA SER A 61 -13.39 16.11 -2.27
C SER A 61 -12.27 15.71 -1.30
N LEU A 62 -11.65 14.54 -1.51
CA LEU A 62 -10.61 14.00 -0.64
C LEU A 62 -9.29 14.79 -0.78
N PRO A 63 -8.51 14.92 0.31
CA PRO A 63 -7.27 15.68 0.28
C PRO A 63 -6.19 14.94 -0.55
N PRO A 64 -5.14 15.66 -1.00
CA PRO A 64 -4.00 15.03 -1.68
C PRO A 64 -3.14 14.16 -0.74
N GLN A 65 -3.21 14.42 0.57
CA GLN A 65 -2.54 13.69 1.65
C GLN A 65 -3.42 13.77 2.89
N PHE A 66 -3.36 12.76 3.75
CA PHE A 66 -4.08 12.70 5.02
C PHE A 66 -3.18 13.13 6.17
N GLU A 67 -3.76 13.80 7.17
CA GLU A 67 -3.08 14.21 8.39
C GLU A 67 -3.10 13.09 9.44
N SER A 68 -3.99 12.10 9.30
CA SER A 68 -4.05 10.96 10.19
C SER A 68 -4.62 9.71 9.53
N LEU A 69 -4.30 8.53 10.08
CA LEU A 69 -4.94 7.27 9.66
C LEU A 69 -6.45 7.28 9.91
N ALA A 70 -6.91 7.99 10.95
CA ALA A 70 -8.32 8.10 11.28
C ALA A 70 -9.10 8.88 10.21
N GLU A 71 -8.54 10.01 9.74
CA GLU A 71 -9.09 10.79 8.64
C GLU A 71 -9.27 9.92 7.38
N PHE A 72 -8.22 9.19 6.97
CA PHE A 72 -8.31 8.27 5.84
C PHE A 72 -9.42 7.24 6.04
N SER A 73 -9.43 6.55 7.18
CA SER A 73 -10.37 5.47 7.45
C SER A 73 -11.84 5.92 7.51
N THR A 74 -12.08 7.19 7.83
CA THR A 74 -13.44 7.74 7.96
C THR A 74 -13.93 8.35 6.65
N THR A 75 -13.01 8.89 5.83
CA THR A 75 -13.35 9.64 4.62
C THR A 75 -13.28 8.79 3.35
N VAL A 76 -12.39 7.81 3.29
CA VAL A 76 -12.21 6.96 2.12
C VAL A 76 -13.08 5.71 2.25
N PRO A 77 -14.03 5.47 1.33
CA PRO A 77 -14.92 4.33 1.44
C PRO A 77 -14.17 3.01 1.22
N VAL A 78 -14.65 1.96 1.88
CA VAL A 78 -14.11 0.61 1.71
C VAL A 78 -14.49 0.09 0.32
N LEU A 79 -13.47 -0.19 -0.49
CA LEU A 79 -13.62 -0.74 -1.84
C LEU A 79 -14.35 -2.08 -1.82
N GLN A 80 -15.51 -2.13 -2.47
CA GLN A 80 -16.29 -3.35 -2.56
C GLN A 80 -15.83 -4.24 -3.71
N LYS A 81 -15.88 -5.56 -3.50
CA LYS A 81 -15.51 -6.54 -4.54
C LYS A 81 -16.32 -6.39 -5.83
N MET A 82 -17.58 -6.00 -5.72
CA MET A 82 -18.44 -5.78 -6.88
C MET A 82 -17.96 -4.61 -7.73
N GLU A 83 -17.46 -3.53 -7.13
CA GLU A 83 -16.89 -2.40 -7.86
C GLU A 83 -15.64 -2.84 -8.65
N LEU A 84 -14.75 -3.61 -8.03
CA LEU A 84 -13.58 -4.19 -8.69
C LEU A 84 -13.95 -5.04 -9.91
N ARG A 85 -15.06 -5.80 -9.85
CA ARG A 85 -15.52 -6.62 -10.98
C ARG A 85 -16.09 -5.76 -12.11
N THR A 86 -16.96 -4.82 -11.77
CA THR A 86 -17.69 -4.01 -12.76
C THR A 86 -16.79 -2.96 -13.42
N ARG A 87 -15.89 -2.35 -12.66
CA ARG A 87 -15.01 -1.24 -13.09
C ARG A 87 -13.54 -1.64 -13.18
N SER A 88 -13.24 -2.93 -13.34
CA SER A 88 -11.89 -3.52 -13.28
C SER A 88 -10.80 -2.75 -14.04
N LYS A 89 -11.12 -2.22 -15.23
CA LYS A 89 -10.16 -1.46 -16.06
C LYS A 89 -9.73 -0.15 -15.41
N GLU A 90 -10.59 0.48 -14.62
CA GLU A 90 -10.34 1.79 -14.00
C GLU A 90 -9.42 1.69 -12.78
N PHE A 91 -9.19 0.47 -12.26
CA PHE A 91 -8.25 0.20 -11.18
C PHE A 91 -6.81 -0.03 -11.68
N LEU A 92 -6.58 -0.02 -12.99
CA LEU A 92 -5.26 -0.17 -13.57
C LEU A 92 -4.53 1.17 -13.60
N SER A 93 -3.26 1.17 -13.23
CA SER A 93 -2.39 2.33 -13.41
C SER A 93 -2.20 2.61 -14.89
N GLU A 94 -2.29 3.89 -15.27
CA GLU A 94 -1.95 4.42 -16.59
C GLU A 94 -0.43 4.37 -16.87
N LYS A 95 0.39 4.13 -15.83
CA LYS A 95 1.83 3.88 -15.92
C LYS A 95 2.18 2.51 -15.34
N PRO A 96 1.78 1.41 -16.00
CA PRO A 96 2.06 0.07 -15.51
C PRO A 96 3.53 -0.29 -15.73
N GLU A 97 4.19 -0.76 -14.68
CA GLU A 97 5.49 -1.44 -14.80
C GLU A 97 5.28 -2.91 -15.23
N PRO A 98 6.29 -3.55 -15.86
CA PRO A 98 6.20 -4.96 -16.24
C PRO A 98 5.84 -5.86 -15.05
N GLY A 99 4.84 -6.72 -15.22
CA GLY A 99 4.32 -7.56 -14.14
C GLY A 99 3.70 -8.86 -14.65
N LYS A 100 3.26 -9.71 -13.71
CA LYS A 100 2.55 -10.96 -14.00
C LYS A 100 1.10 -10.83 -13.56
N TRP A 101 0.20 -11.31 -14.41
CA TRP A 101 -1.21 -11.43 -14.05
C TRP A 101 -1.40 -12.63 -13.12
N TYR A 102 -1.92 -12.37 -11.92
CA TYR A 102 -2.41 -13.40 -11.01
C TYR A 102 -3.93 -13.31 -10.97
N ARG A 103 -4.61 -14.43 -11.17
CA ARG A 103 -6.06 -14.52 -11.08
C ARG A 103 -6.42 -15.31 -9.83
N THR A 104 -7.27 -14.72 -8.99
CA THR A 104 -7.90 -15.43 -7.87
C THR A 104 -9.28 -15.92 -8.32
N SER A 105 -9.80 -17.00 -7.72
CA SER A 105 -11.03 -17.68 -8.16
C SER A 105 -12.30 -16.82 -8.07
N GLY A 106 -12.23 -15.62 -7.49
CA GLY A 106 -13.33 -14.65 -7.53
C GLY A 106 -14.60 -15.09 -6.80
N SER A 107 -14.60 -16.22 -6.07
CA SER A 107 -15.80 -16.74 -5.41
C SER A 107 -16.28 -15.80 -4.31
N THR A 108 -17.56 -15.44 -4.38
CA THR A 108 -18.35 -14.78 -3.34
C THR A 108 -19.69 -15.47 -3.48
N ASN A 109 -19.96 -16.46 -2.62
CA ASN A 109 -21.34 -16.84 -2.36
C ASN A 109 -22.02 -15.71 -1.58
#